data_AF-A0A813HB53-F1
#
_entry.id   AF-A0A813HB53-F1
#
_cell.length_a   1.000
_cell.length_b   1.000
_cell.length_c   1.000
_cell.angle_alpha   90.00
_cell.angle_beta   90.00
_cell.angle_gamma   90.00
#
_symmetry.space_group_name_H-M   'P 1'
#
loop_
_entity.id
_entity.type
_entity.pdbx_description
1 polymer ?
#
loop_
_entity_poly.entity_id
_entity_poly.type
_entity_poly.pdbx_seq_one_letter_code
_entity_poly.pdbx_strand_id
1 'polypeptide(L)'
;GAQRNPDRIKKLYLLAALEVEKYKTKTLDVQMTGATMGTQTTAQTVQSLITQDQSVSSDRALESPWRGCEAFHLYLMSQRQLYEGHYEQAMKSSLRLSEYEDILDTQTIYSIIALTTYYNKFFMQCSKAFIKLEASSDINEEMRNKFSDLALSIFTRNPPRDPSARMCPCPKCKERMHDWCINCPSCNYRLPFCVASGRSIFPE
;
A
#
# COMPACT_ATOMS: atom_id res chain seq x y z
N GLY A 1 -10.33 -6.62 16.01
CA GLY A 1 -10.71 -5.60 17.01
C GLY A 1 -10.09 -4.22 16.80
N ALA A 2 -9.08 -4.05 15.94
CA ALA A 2 -8.38 -2.78 15.71
C ALA A 2 -8.99 -1.89 14.61
N GLN A 3 -10.01 -2.35 13.87
CA GLN A 3 -10.53 -1.65 12.67
C GLN A 3 -11.81 -0.83 12.93
N ARG A 4 -12.14 -0.51 14.19
CA ARG A 4 -13.41 0.18 14.51
C ARG A 4 -13.52 1.60 13.97
N ASN A 5 -12.39 2.28 13.71
CA ASN A 5 -12.37 3.65 13.18
C ASN A 5 -11.12 3.90 12.31
N PRO A 6 -11.11 3.47 11.03
CA PRO A 6 -9.96 3.64 10.13
C PRO A 6 -9.54 5.10 9.96
N ASP A 7 -10.48 6.06 10.02
CA ASP A 7 -10.18 7.50 9.96
C ASP A 7 -9.35 7.99 11.15
N ARG A 8 -9.62 7.48 12.36
CA ARG A 8 -8.86 7.86 13.56
C ARG A 8 -7.46 7.30 13.50
N ILE A 9 -7.31 6.07 13.02
CA ILE A 9 -6.00 5.41 12.89
C ILE A 9 -5.15 6.13 11.86
N LYS A 10 -5.73 6.50 10.71
CA LYS A 10 -5.04 7.34 9.72
C LYS A 10 -4.54 8.65 10.34
N LYS A 11 -5.38 9.33 11.14
CA LYS A 11 -4.99 10.58 11.82
C LYS A 11 -3.86 10.37 12.84
N LEU A 12 -3.87 9.25 13.58
CA LEU A 12 -2.80 8.92 14.52
C LEU A 12 -1.46 8.67 13.81
N TYR A 13 -1.46 7.90 12.72
CA TYR A 13 -0.25 7.70 11.90
C TYR A 13 0.26 9.02 11.33
N LEU A 14 -0.64 9.91 10.87
CA LEU A 14 -0.26 11.22 10.38
C LEU A 14 0.36 12.10 11.48
N LEU A 15 -0.22 12.13 12.67
CA LEU A 15 0.33 12.88 13.80
C LEU A 15 1.70 12.33 14.20
N ALA A 16 1.86 11.01 14.24
CA ALA A 16 3.15 10.37 14.49
C ALA A 16 4.18 10.76 13.42
N ALA A 17 3.80 10.70 12.13
CA ALA A 17 4.67 11.09 11.03
C ALA A 17 5.14 12.55 11.14
N LEU A 18 4.21 13.47 11.44
CA LEU A 18 4.51 14.89 11.62
C LEU A 18 5.40 15.15 12.83
N GLU A 19 5.24 14.39 13.92
CA GLU A 19 6.09 14.55 15.11
C GLU A 19 7.51 14.04 14.86
N VAL A 20 7.66 12.91 14.15
CA VAL A 20 8.97 12.41 13.71
C VAL A 20 9.65 13.41 12.79
N GLU A 21 8.90 14.03 11.87
CA GLU A 21 9.44 15.06 10.98
C GLU A 21 9.90 16.29 11.76
N LYS A 22 9.08 16.80 12.67
CA LYS A 22 9.46 17.92 13.57
C LYS A 22 10.69 17.60 14.40
N TYR A 23 10.80 16.37 14.91
CA TYR A 23 11.97 15.93 15.65
C TYR A 23 13.22 15.95 14.76
N LYS A 24 13.14 15.36 13.55
CA LYS A 24 14.22 15.40 12.56
C LYS A 24 14.65 16.84 12.25
N THR A 25 13.72 17.75 11.96
CA THR A 25 14.03 19.16 11.68
C THR A 25 14.71 19.85 12.86
N LYS A 26 14.20 19.68 14.09
CA LYS A 26 14.83 20.26 15.29
C LYS A 26 16.23 19.71 15.53
N THR A 27 16.45 18.41 15.32
CA THR A 27 17.79 17.82 15.48
C THR A 27 18.78 18.35 14.43
N LEU A 28 18.31 18.56 13.19
CA LEU A 28 19.12 19.13 12.12
C LEU A 28 19.48 20.61 12.40
N ASP A 29 18.53 21.42 12.86
CA ASP A 29 18.75 22.85 13.18
C ASP A 29 19.72 23.05 14.37
N VAL A 30 19.63 22.21 15.41
CA VAL A 30 20.54 22.25 16.57
C VAL A 30 21.98 21.88 16.16
N GLN A 31 22.16 20.98 15.19
CA GLN A 31 23.49 20.62 14.68
C GLN A 31 24.07 21.70 13.76
N MET A 32 23.24 22.35 12.95
CA MET A 32 23.67 23.42 12.04
C MET A 32 24.10 24.70 12.79
N THR A 33 23.48 24.96 13.94
CA THR A 33 23.86 26.06 14.86
C THR A 33 25.08 25.72 15.74
N GLY A 34 25.34 24.44 16.02
CA GLY A 34 26.58 24.00 16.66
C GLY A 34 27.81 24.07 15.74
N ALA A 35 27.63 23.86 14.44
CA ALA A 35 28.70 23.92 13.43
C ALA A 35 29.22 25.35 13.14
N THR A 36 28.44 26.39 13.46
CA THR A 36 28.86 27.79 13.29
C THR A 36 29.78 28.29 14.41
N MET A 37 29.95 27.52 15.49
CA MET A 37 30.81 27.88 16.66
C MET A 37 32.10 27.06 16.77
N GLY A 38 32.31 26.03 15.95
CA GLY A 38 33.51 25.20 15.98
C GLY A 38 33.92 24.81 14.58
N THR A 39 35.21 24.92 14.27
CA THR A 39 35.87 24.49 13.03
C THR A 39 35.79 22.95 12.84
N GLN A 40 34.59 22.42 12.70
CA GLN A 40 34.38 21.04 12.26
C GLN A 40 34.31 21.03 10.73
N THR A 41 35.14 20.19 10.13
CA THR A 41 35.17 20.01 8.68
C THR A 41 33.86 19.38 8.21
N THR A 42 33.36 19.80 7.05
CA THR A 42 32.10 19.35 6.44
C THR A 42 31.97 17.82 6.40
N ALA A 43 33.09 17.11 6.26
CA ALA A 43 33.17 15.65 6.28
C ALA A 43 32.81 15.02 7.64
N GLN A 44 33.16 15.66 8.77
CA GLN A 44 32.81 15.17 10.11
C GLN A 44 31.33 15.39 10.43
N THR A 45 30.75 16.50 9.98
CA THR A 45 29.30 16.76 10.10
C THR A 45 28.51 15.77 9.25
N VAL A 46 28.94 15.52 8.01
CA VAL A 46 28.31 14.52 7.13
C VAL A 46 28.43 13.11 7.71
N GLN A 47 29.59 12.72 8.25
CA GLN A 47 29.74 11.41 8.89
C GLN A 47 28.85 11.26 10.12
N SER A 48 28.71 12.32 10.92
CA SER A 48 27.82 12.33 12.10
C SER A 48 26.35 12.20 11.69
N LEU A 49 25.93 12.91 10.63
CA LEU A 49 24.60 12.81 10.04
C LEU A 49 24.32 11.41 9.46
N ILE A 50 25.29 10.80 8.77
CA ILE A 50 25.18 9.43 8.25
C ILE A 50 25.06 8.42 9.40
N THR A 51 25.85 8.57 10.47
CA THR A 51 25.83 7.65 11.61
C THR A 51 24.52 7.77 12.38
N GLN A 52 23.98 8.99 12.50
CA GLN A 52 22.70 9.24 13.14
C GLN A 52 21.53 8.76 12.26
N ASP A 53 21.57 8.98 10.95
CA ASP A 53 20.60 8.44 10.00
C ASP A 53 20.62 6.92 9.97
N GLN A 54 21.78 6.27 10.06
CA GLN A 54 21.89 4.82 10.23
C GLN A 54 21.32 4.33 11.58
N SER A 55 21.49 5.08 12.66
CA SER A 55 20.90 4.75 13.96
C SER A 55 19.37 4.93 13.96
N VAL A 56 18.84 5.91 13.24
CA VAL A 56 17.39 6.15 13.07
C VAL A 56 16.79 5.19 12.03
N SER A 57 17.56 4.77 11.04
CA SER A 57 17.21 3.75 10.03
C SER A 57 17.16 2.34 10.63
N SER A 58 17.92 2.09 11.71
CA SER A 58 17.81 0.86 12.50
C SER A 58 16.45 0.74 13.20
N ASP A 59 15.79 1.88 13.44
CA ASP A 59 14.43 1.97 13.94
C ASP A 59 13.47 2.14 12.75
N ARG A 60 13.32 1.07 11.94
CA ARG A 60 12.35 1.00 10.82
C ARG A 60 10.95 1.49 11.21
N ALA A 61 10.63 1.51 12.50
CA ALA A 61 9.41 2.09 13.07
C ALA A 61 9.22 3.59 12.75
N LEU A 62 10.29 4.36 12.51
CA LEU A 62 10.23 5.81 12.24
C LEU A 62 10.19 6.18 10.74
N GLU A 63 10.60 5.30 9.82
CA GLU A 63 10.20 5.38 8.40
C GLU A 63 8.77 4.85 8.16
N SER A 64 8.26 4.03 9.07
CA SER A 64 6.95 3.38 8.97
C SER A 64 5.68 4.24 9.22
N PRO A 65 5.68 5.48 9.77
CA PRO A 65 4.44 6.21 9.99
C PRO A 65 3.77 6.65 8.69
N TRP A 66 4.56 7.09 7.70
CA TRP A 66 4.07 7.47 6.38
C TRP A 66 3.49 6.27 5.64
N ARG A 67 4.17 5.12 5.72
CA ARG A 67 3.69 3.86 5.13
C ARG A 67 2.39 3.37 5.78
N GLY A 68 2.26 3.52 7.11
CA GLY A 68 1.00 3.30 7.84
C GLY A 68 -0.12 4.22 7.38
N CYS A 69 0.15 5.52 7.28
CA CYS A 69 -0.81 6.51 6.80
C CYS A 69 -1.26 6.21 5.36
N GLU A 70 -0.33 5.84 4.49
CA GLU A 70 -0.56 5.45 3.09
C GLU A 70 -1.47 4.22 2.99
N ALA A 71 -1.20 3.17 3.77
CA ALA A 71 -2.01 1.95 3.80
C ALA A 71 -3.47 2.24 4.18
N PHE A 72 -3.69 2.95 5.29
CA PHE A 72 -5.05 3.31 5.73
C PHE A 72 -5.72 4.30 4.78
N HIS A 73 -4.95 5.19 4.15
CA HIS A 73 -5.48 6.09 3.15
C HIS A 73 -5.99 5.35 1.92
N LEU A 74 -5.22 4.42 1.36
CA LEU A 74 -5.61 3.57 0.24
C LEU A 74 -6.83 2.73 0.58
N TYR A 75 -6.88 2.18 1.81
CA TYR A 75 -8.02 1.39 2.29
C TYR A 75 -9.31 2.22 2.29
N LEU A 76 -9.30 3.39 2.94
CA LEU A 76 -10.44 4.31 2.98
C LEU A 76 -10.84 4.81 1.60
N MET A 77 -9.85 5.09 0.74
CA MET A 77 -10.09 5.57 -0.62
C MET A 77 -10.76 4.49 -1.48
N SER A 78 -10.32 3.24 -1.39
CA SER A 78 -10.93 2.13 -2.12
C SER A 78 -12.40 1.92 -1.72
N GLN A 79 -12.72 2.07 -0.43
CA GLN A 79 -14.09 2.01 0.06
C GLN A 79 -14.93 3.16 -0.48
N ARG A 80 -14.44 4.40 -0.42
CA ARG A 80 -15.15 5.56 -0.97
C ARG A 80 -15.43 5.41 -2.46
N GLN A 81 -14.41 5.03 -3.25
CA GLN A 81 -14.54 4.77 -4.68
C GLN A 81 -15.57 3.66 -4.97
N LEU A 82 -15.63 2.62 -4.12
CA LEU A 82 -16.62 1.56 -4.24
C LEU A 82 -18.05 2.08 -3.99
N TYR A 83 -18.27 2.88 -2.94
CA TYR A 83 -19.57 3.46 -2.63
C TYR A 83 -20.04 4.50 -3.67
N GLU A 84 -19.10 5.24 -4.28
CA GLU A 84 -19.38 6.19 -5.36
C GLU A 84 -19.64 5.51 -6.72
N GLY A 85 -19.48 4.17 -6.81
CA GLY A 85 -19.68 3.41 -8.05
C GLY A 85 -18.49 3.44 -9.02
N HIS A 86 -17.35 3.98 -8.62
CA HIS A 86 -16.11 4.00 -9.41
C HIS A 86 -15.34 2.68 -9.29
N TYR A 87 -15.95 1.57 -9.74
CA TYR A 87 -15.44 0.20 -9.53
C TYR A 87 -14.03 -0.05 -10.07
N GLU A 88 -13.71 0.47 -11.25
CA GLU A 88 -12.38 0.29 -11.87
C GLU A 88 -11.28 0.96 -11.02
N GLN A 89 -11.55 2.14 -10.49
CA GLN A 89 -10.61 2.87 -9.63
C GLN A 89 -10.48 2.18 -8.28
N ALA A 90 -11.61 1.77 -7.70
CA ALA A 90 -11.65 1.04 -6.44
C ALA A 90 -10.82 -0.24 -6.51
N MET A 91 -10.91 -0.99 -7.62
CA MET A 91 -10.10 -2.20 -7.85
C MET A 91 -8.61 -1.89 -7.95
N LYS A 92 -8.20 -0.86 -8.69
CA LYS A 92 -6.78 -0.48 -8.83
C LYS A 92 -6.18 -0.06 -7.49
N SER A 93 -6.93 0.73 -6.72
CA SER A 93 -6.55 1.16 -5.38
C SER A 93 -6.50 0.00 -4.38
N SER A 94 -7.45 -0.95 -4.45
CA SER A 94 -7.51 -2.09 -3.55
C SER A 94 -6.39 -3.08 -3.82
N LEU A 95 -6.04 -3.34 -5.09
CA LEU A 95 -4.93 -4.23 -5.44
C LEU A 95 -3.61 -3.74 -4.83
N ARG A 96 -3.38 -2.42 -4.78
CA ARG A 96 -2.19 -1.83 -4.13
C ARG A 96 -2.10 -2.16 -2.63
N LEU A 97 -3.20 -2.46 -1.96
CA LEU A 97 -3.19 -2.84 -0.55
C LEU A 97 -2.43 -4.15 -0.30
N SER A 98 -2.20 -4.99 -1.32
CA SER A 98 -1.41 -6.23 -1.17
C SER A 98 0.06 -5.96 -0.81
N GLU A 99 0.58 -4.75 -1.02
CA GLU A 99 1.94 -4.38 -0.57
C GLU A 99 2.00 -4.03 0.93
N TYR A 100 0.85 -3.93 1.63
CA TYR A 100 0.74 -3.44 3.01
C TYR A 100 0.25 -4.50 4.01
N GLU A 101 0.52 -5.78 3.72
CA GLU A 101 0.17 -6.94 4.58
C GLU A 101 0.83 -6.90 5.96
N ASP A 102 1.88 -6.10 6.14
CA ASP A 102 2.58 -5.92 7.42
C ASP A 102 1.93 -4.86 8.33
N ILE A 103 1.01 -4.05 7.80
CA ILE A 103 0.30 -3.01 8.56
C ILE A 103 -1.18 -3.36 8.73
N LEU A 104 -1.81 -3.91 7.68
CA LEU A 104 -3.23 -4.25 7.65
C LEU A 104 -3.42 -5.77 7.63
N ASP A 105 -4.43 -6.24 8.34
CA ASP A 105 -4.77 -7.67 8.40
C ASP A 105 -5.04 -8.22 6.99
N THR A 106 -4.45 -9.37 6.67
CA THR A 106 -4.65 -10.11 5.41
C THR A 106 -6.13 -10.26 5.07
N GLN A 107 -6.96 -10.60 6.07
CA GLN A 107 -8.40 -10.72 5.89
C GLN A 107 -9.02 -9.44 5.31
N THR A 108 -8.64 -8.27 5.82
CA THR A 108 -9.25 -7.00 5.42
C THR A 108 -8.78 -6.56 4.05
N ILE A 109 -7.49 -6.74 3.74
CA ILE A 109 -6.92 -6.46 2.42
C ILE A 109 -7.62 -7.31 1.35
N TYR A 110 -7.62 -8.63 1.52
CA TYR A 110 -8.15 -9.51 0.48
C TYR A 110 -9.68 -9.49 0.41
N SER A 111 -10.39 -9.17 1.50
CA SER A 111 -11.84 -8.95 1.45
C SER A 111 -12.21 -7.75 0.58
N ILE A 112 -11.52 -6.61 0.72
CA ILE A 112 -11.81 -5.44 -0.12
C ILE A 112 -11.38 -5.65 -1.57
N ILE A 113 -10.27 -6.38 -1.81
CA ILE A 113 -9.86 -6.79 -3.16
C ILE A 113 -10.94 -7.69 -3.80
N ALA A 114 -11.41 -8.72 -3.09
CA ALA A 114 -12.44 -9.62 -3.59
C ALA A 114 -13.75 -8.87 -3.93
N LEU A 115 -14.19 -7.95 -3.06
CA LEU A 115 -15.38 -7.14 -3.31
C LEU A 115 -15.22 -6.24 -4.54
N THR A 116 -14.15 -5.44 -4.58
CA THR A 116 -13.92 -4.48 -5.69
C THR A 116 -13.73 -5.18 -7.04
N THR A 117 -13.00 -6.31 -7.07
CA THR A 117 -12.82 -7.11 -8.28
C THR A 117 -14.10 -7.81 -8.73
N TYR A 118 -14.94 -8.27 -7.79
CA TYR A 118 -16.25 -8.84 -8.10
C TYR A 118 -17.17 -7.82 -8.78
N TYR A 119 -17.30 -6.60 -8.22
CA TYR A 119 -18.11 -5.55 -8.84
C TYR A 119 -17.56 -5.08 -10.20
N ASN A 120 -16.24 -5.10 -10.38
CA ASN A 120 -15.61 -4.78 -11.66
C ASN A 120 -15.63 -5.94 -12.67
N LYS A 121 -16.14 -7.13 -12.29
CA LYS A 121 -16.17 -8.37 -13.10
C LYS A 121 -14.78 -8.93 -13.47
N PHE A 122 -13.77 -8.65 -12.66
CA PHE A 122 -12.42 -9.22 -12.79
C PHE A 122 -12.31 -10.50 -11.97
N PHE A 123 -12.90 -11.58 -12.49
CA PHE A 123 -13.06 -12.83 -11.73
C PHE A 123 -11.75 -13.59 -11.50
N MET A 124 -10.72 -13.41 -12.33
CA MET A 124 -9.42 -14.05 -12.09
C MET A 124 -8.71 -13.39 -10.89
N GLN A 125 -8.74 -12.06 -10.79
CA GLN A 125 -8.20 -11.36 -9.61
C GLN A 125 -9.01 -11.66 -8.35
N CYS A 126 -10.34 -11.75 -8.49
CA CYS A 126 -11.23 -12.16 -7.40
C CYS A 126 -10.88 -13.57 -6.89
N SER A 127 -10.68 -14.54 -7.78
CA SER A 127 -10.30 -15.91 -7.40
C SER A 127 -8.96 -15.95 -6.67
N LYS A 128 -7.95 -15.20 -7.13
CA LYS A 128 -6.66 -15.08 -6.43
C LYS A 128 -6.81 -14.52 -5.02
N ALA A 129 -7.70 -13.56 -4.82
CA ALA A 129 -7.98 -13.02 -3.49
C ALA A 129 -8.63 -14.05 -2.56
N PHE A 130 -9.59 -14.85 -3.06
CA PHE A 130 -10.18 -15.95 -2.28
C PHE A 130 -9.16 -17.02 -1.92
N ILE A 131 -8.29 -17.43 -2.84
CA ILE A 131 -7.21 -18.39 -2.55
C ILE A 131 -6.29 -17.86 -1.44
N LYS A 132 -5.98 -16.56 -1.46
CA LYS A 132 -5.17 -15.91 -0.41
C LYS A 132 -5.87 -15.85 0.94
N LEU A 133 -7.19 -15.62 0.95
CA LEU A 133 -8.01 -15.69 2.17
C LEU A 133 -8.03 -17.12 2.73
N GLU A 134 -8.24 -18.12 1.89
CA GLU A 134 -8.26 -19.52 2.31
C GLU A 134 -6.91 -19.99 2.85
N ALA A 135 -5.81 -19.55 2.23
CA ALA A 135 -4.45 -19.90 2.63
C ALA A 135 -3.98 -19.18 3.91
N SER A 136 -4.62 -18.07 4.32
CA SER A 136 -4.23 -17.33 5.51
C SER A 136 -4.52 -18.14 6.79
N SER A 137 -3.51 -18.26 7.65
CA SER A 137 -3.59 -18.90 8.97
C SER A 137 -4.32 -18.07 10.01
N ASP A 138 -4.50 -16.77 9.76
CA ASP A 138 -5.06 -15.82 10.74
C ASP A 138 -6.60 -15.88 10.80
N ILE A 139 -7.21 -16.62 9.87
CA ILE A 139 -8.66 -16.73 9.72
C ILE A 139 -9.17 -17.99 10.40
N ASN A 140 -10.23 -17.83 11.21
CA ASN A 140 -10.90 -18.93 11.88
C ASN A 140 -11.48 -19.94 10.85
N GLU A 141 -11.49 -21.22 11.20
CA GLU A 141 -11.92 -22.30 10.30
C GLU A 141 -13.35 -22.12 9.79
N GLU A 142 -14.26 -21.65 10.66
CA GLU A 142 -15.64 -21.31 10.27
C GLU A 142 -15.73 -20.21 9.21
N MET A 143 -14.86 -19.20 9.29
CA MET A 143 -14.83 -18.11 8.32
C MET A 143 -14.20 -18.57 7.01
N ARG A 144 -13.19 -19.45 7.07
CA ARG A 144 -12.60 -20.08 5.88
C ARG A 144 -13.65 -20.88 5.10
N ASN A 145 -14.48 -21.66 5.79
CA ASN A 145 -15.58 -22.40 5.16
C ASN A 145 -16.57 -21.45 4.47
N LYS A 146 -16.96 -20.35 5.12
CA LYS A 146 -17.82 -19.32 4.50
C LYS A 146 -17.21 -18.70 3.24
N PHE A 147 -15.90 -18.42 3.26
CA PHE A 147 -15.21 -17.90 2.07
C PHE A 147 -15.20 -18.92 0.94
N SER A 148 -15.00 -20.20 1.25
CA SER A 148 -15.02 -21.28 0.28
C SER A 148 -16.40 -21.49 -0.34
N ASP A 149 -17.45 -21.52 0.47
CA ASP A 149 -18.84 -21.60 0.01
C ASP A 149 -19.19 -20.42 -0.91
N LEU A 150 -18.75 -19.21 -0.54
CA LEU A 150 -18.97 -18.01 -1.33
C LEU A 150 -18.20 -18.08 -2.66
N ALA A 151 -16.94 -18.51 -2.65
CA ALA A 151 -16.13 -18.70 -3.84
C ALA A 151 -16.79 -19.70 -4.81
N LEU A 152 -17.24 -20.86 -4.29
CA LEU A 152 -17.98 -21.84 -5.09
C LEU A 152 -19.24 -21.25 -5.72
N SER A 153 -20.03 -20.50 -4.95
CA SER A 153 -21.26 -19.88 -5.47
C SER A 153 -21.00 -18.87 -6.59
N ILE A 154 -19.89 -18.12 -6.52
CA ILE A 154 -19.51 -17.11 -7.50
C ILE A 154 -18.94 -17.74 -8.76
N PHE A 155 -17.97 -18.66 -8.60
CA PHE A 155 -17.20 -19.21 -9.72
C PHE A 155 -17.89 -20.36 -10.44
N THR A 156 -18.91 -20.99 -9.85
CA THR A 156 -19.78 -21.94 -10.56
C THR A 156 -20.58 -21.24 -11.69
N ARG A 157 -20.91 -19.95 -11.50
CA ARG A 157 -21.69 -19.16 -12.47
C ARG A 157 -20.81 -18.30 -13.38
N ASN A 158 -19.64 -17.89 -12.91
CA ASN A 158 -18.74 -17.01 -13.63
C ASN A 158 -17.34 -17.65 -13.71
N PRO A 159 -16.84 -18.00 -14.91
CA PRO A 159 -15.48 -18.51 -15.02
C PRO A 159 -14.48 -17.43 -14.57
N PRO A 160 -13.38 -17.80 -13.89
CA PRO A 160 -12.36 -16.87 -13.41
C PRO A 160 -11.53 -16.35 -14.59
N ARG A 161 -12.11 -15.46 -15.40
CA ARG A 161 -11.48 -14.82 -16.55
C ARG A 161 -11.60 -13.31 -16.41
N ASP A 162 -10.47 -12.63 -16.51
CA ASP A 162 -10.46 -11.17 -16.55
C ASP A 162 -10.82 -10.67 -17.96
N PRO A 163 -11.57 -9.56 -18.07
CA PRO A 163 -11.84 -8.92 -19.35
C PRO A 163 -10.55 -8.35 -19.95
N SER A 164 -10.54 -8.18 -21.28
CA SER A 164 -9.43 -7.53 -21.97
C SER A 164 -9.34 -6.09 -21.51
N ALA A 165 -8.22 -5.76 -20.86
CA ALA A 165 -8.00 -4.43 -20.33
C ALA A 165 -6.91 -3.67 -21.08
N ARG A 166 -6.80 -2.38 -20.75
CA ARG A 166 -5.77 -1.52 -21.32
C ARG A 166 -4.39 -2.00 -20.87
N MET A 167 -3.51 -2.13 -21.86
CA MET A 167 -2.11 -2.47 -21.67
C MET A 167 -1.28 -1.20 -21.81
N CYS A 168 -0.45 -0.90 -20.81
CA CYS A 168 0.46 0.23 -20.78
C CYS A 168 1.91 -0.26 -20.89
N PRO A 169 2.81 0.46 -21.57
CA PRO A 169 4.22 0.12 -21.58
C PRO A 169 4.87 0.46 -20.23
N CYS A 170 5.77 -0.40 -19.76
CA CYS A 170 6.58 -0.10 -18.60
C CYS A 170 7.53 1.08 -18.89
N PRO A 171 7.67 2.08 -18.00
CA PRO A 171 8.57 3.21 -18.24
C PRO A 171 10.06 2.82 -18.31
N LYS A 172 10.44 1.69 -17.69
CA LYS A 172 11.83 1.24 -17.65
C LYS A 172 12.19 0.29 -18.79
N CYS A 173 11.37 -0.74 -19.02
CA CYS A 173 11.68 -1.81 -19.99
C CYS A 173 10.77 -1.85 -21.22
N LYS A 174 9.79 -0.94 -21.31
CA LYS A 174 8.80 -0.83 -22.42
C LYS A 174 7.92 -2.06 -22.66
N GLU A 175 8.02 -3.08 -21.81
CA GLU A 175 7.16 -4.26 -21.87
C GLU A 175 5.70 -3.89 -21.63
N ARG A 176 4.77 -4.55 -22.33
CA ARG A 176 3.33 -4.28 -22.19
C ARG A 176 2.82 -4.96 -20.93
N MET A 177 2.25 -4.17 -20.01
CA MET A 177 1.68 -4.64 -18.75
C MET A 177 0.28 -4.08 -18.54
N HIS A 178 -0.50 -4.73 -17.69
CA HIS A 178 -1.81 -4.21 -17.32
C HIS A 178 -1.68 -2.97 -16.43
N ASP A 179 -2.66 -2.07 -16.52
CA ASP A 179 -2.67 -0.81 -15.78
C ASP A 179 -2.82 -0.97 -14.25
N TRP A 180 -3.42 -2.07 -13.79
CA TRP A 180 -3.53 -2.45 -12.37
C TRP A 180 -2.29 -3.12 -11.78
N CYS A 181 -1.29 -3.43 -12.60
CA CYS A 181 -0.05 -3.98 -12.08
C CYS A 181 0.66 -2.93 -11.22
N ILE A 182 1.15 -3.35 -10.05
CA ILE A 182 1.90 -2.50 -9.12
C ILE A 182 3.38 -2.50 -9.50
N ASN A 183 3.87 -3.67 -9.92
CA ASN A 183 5.24 -3.90 -10.35
C ASN A 183 5.24 -4.42 -11.80
N CYS A 184 6.25 -4.05 -12.56
CA CYS A 184 6.45 -4.62 -13.89
C CYS A 184 6.82 -6.11 -13.78
N PRO A 185 6.13 -7.03 -14.47
CA PRO A 185 6.43 -8.46 -14.40
C PRO A 185 7.82 -8.82 -14.94
N SER A 186 8.39 -8.02 -15.84
CA SER A 186 9.69 -8.32 -16.47
C SER A 186 10.88 -7.70 -15.74
N CYS A 187 10.77 -6.44 -15.29
CA CYS A 187 11.89 -5.73 -14.66
C CYS A 187 11.69 -5.44 -13.17
N ASN A 188 10.57 -5.87 -12.59
CA ASN A 188 10.16 -5.63 -11.20
C ASN A 188 10.20 -4.15 -10.75
N TYR A 189 10.13 -3.23 -11.70
CA TYR A 189 10.06 -1.80 -11.40
C TYR A 189 8.72 -1.47 -10.74
N ARG A 190 8.78 -0.88 -9.54
CA ARG A 190 7.60 -0.42 -8.79
C ARG A 190 7.06 0.85 -9.42
N LEU A 191 5.81 0.80 -9.87
CA LEU A 191 5.18 1.95 -10.52
C LEU A 191 4.76 2.99 -9.47
N PRO A 192 5.18 4.26 -9.62
CA PRO A 192 4.66 5.34 -8.78
C PRO A 192 3.16 5.47 -9.00
N PHE A 193 2.47 6.03 -8.01
CA PHE A 193 1.02 6.18 -8.08
C PHE A 193 0.55 7.51 -7.52
N CYS A 194 -0.60 7.95 -8.00
CA CYS A 194 -1.23 9.16 -7.54
C CYS A 194 -1.95 8.88 -6.22
N VAL A 195 -1.48 9.48 -5.14
CA VAL A 195 -2.08 9.34 -3.79
C VAL A 195 -3.55 9.77 -3.78
N ALA A 196 -3.94 10.77 -4.58
CA ALA A 196 -5.32 11.25 -4.66
C ALA A 196 -6.28 10.32 -5.42
N SER A 197 -5.79 9.53 -6.40
CA SER A 197 -6.66 8.70 -7.26
C SER A 197 -6.40 7.19 -7.16
N GLY A 198 -5.28 6.77 -6.59
CA GLY A 198 -4.81 5.37 -6.55
C GLY A 198 -4.27 4.83 -7.88
N ARG A 199 -4.27 5.65 -8.94
CA ARG A 199 -3.85 5.22 -10.28
C ARG A 199 -2.33 5.21 -10.42
N SER A 200 -1.82 4.21 -11.12
CA SER A 200 -0.43 4.14 -11.56
C SER A 200 -0.10 5.35 -12.44
N ILE A 201 1.01 6.03 -12.13
CA ILE A 201 1.53 7.13 -12.92
C ILE A 201 2.52 6.55 -13.92
N PHE A 202 2.25 6.76 -15.19
CA PHE A 202 3.19 6.47 -16.26
C PHE A 202 3.86 7.80 -16.65
N PRO A 203 5.18 7.95 -16.46
CA PRO A 203 5.91 9.06 -17.05
C PRO A 203 5.71 9.03 -18.56
N GLU A 204 5.40 10.18 -19.16
CA GLU A 204 5.39 10.37 -20.61
C GLU A 204 6.78 10.21 -21.22
#